data_AF-A0A7X4AG52-F1
#
_entry.id   AF-A0A7X4AG52-F1
#
_cell.length_a   1.000
_cell.length_b   1.000
_cell.length_c   1.000
_cell.angle_alpha   90.00
_cell.angle_beta   90.00
_cell.angle_gamma   90.00
#
_symmetry.space_group_name_H-M   'P 1'
#
loop_
_entity.id
_entity.type
_entity.pdbx_description
1 polymer ?
#
loop_
_entity_poly.entity_id
_entity_poly.type
_entity_poly.pdbx_seq_one_letter_code
_entity_poly.pdbx_strand_id
1 'polypeptide(L)'
;MGFSEAKRVVVAALRKGNFEHEARETLAEKNLLAVGDVDASEVAGLVLKTRSEDYGESPHHWDQSVVVHTFTPTVREERWYIKVYFVETDGEDRKAMFISVHRAGD
;
A
#
# COMPACT_ATOMS: atom_id res chain seq x y z
N MET A 1 -4.43 8.85 10.82
CA MET A 1 -5.25 8.77 9.59
C MET A 1 -6.04 7.48 9.66
N GLY A 2 -7.36 7.50 9.45
CA GLY A 2 -8.19 6.28 9.45
C GLY A 2 -8.43 5.71 8.06
N PHE A 3 -9.07 4.53 7.98
CA PHE A 3 -9.34 3.77 6.74
C PHE A 3 -9.73 4.62 5.52
N SER A 4 -10.78 5.43 5.63
CA SER A 4 -11.29 6.22 4.49
C SER A 4 -10.27 7.23 3.97
N GLU A 5 -9.51 7.84 4.87
CA GLU A 5 -8.46 8.80 4.50
C GLU A 5 -7.27 8.07 3.88
N ALA A 6 -6.81 6.96 4.50
CA ALA A 6 -5.73 6.14 3.96
C ALA A 6 -6.04 5.66 2.54
N LYS A 7 -7.22 5.07 2.34
CA LYS A 7 -7.72 4.62 1.04
C LYS A 7 -7.69 5.75 -0.01
N ARG A 8 -8.16 6.94 0.36
CA ARG A 8 -8.15 8.12 -0.53
C ARG A 8 -6.72 8.53 -0.90
N VAL A 9 -5.82 8.59 0.08
CA VAL A 9 -4.43 9.02 -0.13
C VAL A 9 -3.65 8.01 -0.98
N VAL A 10 -3.77 6.70 -0.72
CA VAL A 10 -3.12 5.66 -1.56
C VAL A 10 -3.57 5.77 -3.01
N VAL A 11 -4.89 5.84 -3.25
CA VAL A 11 -5.42 5.90 -4.62
C VAL A 11 -4.99 7.19 -5.33
N ALA A 12 -4.94 8.32 -4.62
CA ALA A 12 -4.44 9.57 -5.18
C ALA A 12 -2.94 9.47 -5.53
N ALA A 13 -2.12 8.90 -4.65
CA ALA A 13 -0.69 8.70 -4.87
C ALA A 13 -0.43 7.82 -6.09
N LEU A 14 -1.10 6.67 -6.20
CA LEU A 14 -0.99 5.76 -7.35
C LEU A 14 -1.37 6.44 -8.67
N ARG A 15 -2.48 7.19 -8.71
CA ARG A 15 -2.93 7.90 -9.91
C ARG A 15 -2.01 9.03 -10.34
N LYS A 16 -1.37 9.71 -9.37
CA LYS A 16 -0.40 10.77 -9.62
C LYS A 16 1.00 10.24 -9.94
N GLY A 17 1.25 8.94 -9.77
CA GLY A 17 2.61 8.38 -9.80
C GLY A 17 3.49 8.84 -8.62
N ASN A 18 2.89 9.36 -7.54
CA ASN A 18 3.61 9.84 -6.35
C ASN A 18 3.78 8.71 -5.32
N PHE A 19 4.46 7.65 -5.72
CA PHE A 19 4.75 6.52 -4.85
C PHE A 19 6.14 5.95 -5.12
N GLU A 20 6.71 5.31 -4.11
CA GLU A 20 7.97 4.57 -4.18
C GLU A 20 7.85 3.26 -3.40
N HIS A 21 8.92 2.46 -3.45
CA HIS A 21 9.00 1.16 -2.80
C HIS A 21 10.07 1.21 -1.71
N GLU A 22 9.77 0.66 -0.55
CA GLU A 22 10.77 0.49 0.49
C GLU A 22 11.78 -0.58 0.04
N ALA A 23 13.05 -0.18 -0.14
CA ALA A 23 14.12 -1.10 -0.51
C ALA A 23 14.42 -2.04 0.67
N ARG A 24 14.25 -3.35 0.48
CA ARG A 24 14.61 -4.38 1.45
C ARG A 24 15.47 -5.46 0.79
N GLU A 25 16.62 -5.75 1.38
CA GLU A 25 17.62 -6.70 0.84
C GLU A 25 17.11 -8.14 0.66
N THR A 26 16.00 -8.52 1.30
CA THR A 26 15.51 -9.92 1.35
C THR A 26 14.07 -10.14 0.83
N LEU A 27 13.40 -9.11 0.29
CA LEU A 27 11.95 -9.14 0.01
C LEU A 27 11.53 -8.56 -1.36
N ALA A 28 12.46 -8.37 -2.30
CA ALA A 28 12.16 -7.80 -3.61
C ALA A 28 11.02 -8.55 -4.35
N GLU A 29 10.88 -9.85 -4.12
CA GLU A 29 9.81 -10.69 -4.73
C GLU A 29 8.39 -10.41 -4.18
N LYS A 30 8.25 -9.73 -3.03
CA LYS A 30 6.93 -9.49 -2.39
C LYS A 30 6.27 -8.17 -2.77
N ASN A 31 6.82 -7.46 -3.74
CA ASN A 31 6.26 -6.21 -4.23
C ASN A 31 6.08 -6.29 -5.75
N LEU A 32 4.99 -6.95 -6.17
CA LEU A 32 4.60 -7.12 -7.56
C LEU A 32 4.49 -5.77 -8.29
N LEU A 33 4.16 -4.68 -7.57
CA LEU A 33 4.16 -3.31 -8.12
C LEU A 33 5.58 -2.81 -8.41
N ALA A 34 6.57 -3.17 -7.59
CA ALA A 34 7.97 -2.77 -7.78
C ALA A 34 8.62 -3.48 -8.97
N VAL A 35 8.30 -4.76 -9.17
CA VAL A 35 8.84 -5.57 -10.27
C VAL A 35 8.06 -5.43 -11.58
N GLY A 36 6.91 -4.73 -11.55
CA GLY A 36 6.09 -4.45 -12.73
C GLY A 36 5.11 -5.56 -13.12
N ASP A 37 4.94 -6.58 -12.29
CA ASP A 37 3.98 -7.67 -12.49
C ASP A 37 2.53 -7.22 -12.29
N VAL A 38 2.32 -6.16 -11.49
CA VAL A 38 1.05 -5.41 -11.42
C VAL A 38 1.32 -3.93 -11.59
N ASP A 39 0.38 -3.20 -12.18
CA ASP A 39 0.52 -1.76 -12.39
C ASP A 39 -0.19 -0.93 -11.30
N ALA A 40 0.07 0.38 -11.29
CA ALA A 40 -0.50 1.30 -10.31
C ALA A 40 -2.05 1.40 -10.39
N SER A 41 -2.63 1.21 -11.57
CA SER A 41 -4.07 1.24 -11.78
C SER A 41 -4.74 0.00 -11.18
N GLU A 42 -4.12 -1.17 -11.34
CA GLU A 42 -4.55 -2.43 -10.74
C GLU A 42 -4.52 -2.33 -9.21
N VAL A 43 -3.40 -1.89 -8.63
CA VAL A 43 -3.28 -1.70 -7.18
C VAL A 43 -4.30 -0.70 -6.65
N ALA A 44 -4.54 0.40 -7.38
CA ALA A 44 -5.57 1.37 -7.00
C ALA A 44 -6.97 0.72 -7.03
N GLY A 45 -7.24 -0.15 -7.99
CA GLY A 45 -8.47 -0.95 -8.07
C GLY A 45 -8.64 -1.90 -6.89
N LEU A 46 -7.57 -2.56 -6.44
CA LEU A 46 -7.58 -3.43 -5.26
C LEU A 46 -7.88 -2.62 -3.98
N VAL A 47 -7.17 -1.51 -3.78
CA VAL A 47 -7.38 -0.61 -2.63
C VAL A 47 -8.81 -0.07 -2.63
N LEU A 48 -9.36 0.31 -3.79
CA LEU A 48 -10.75 0.75 -3.93
C LEU A 48 -11.78 -0.33 -3.55
N LYS A 49 -11.47 -1.61 -3.73
CA LYS A 49 -12.33 -2.74 -3.34
C LYS A 49 -12.20 -3.15 -1.88
N THR A 50 -11.18 -2.64 -1.17
CA THR A 50 -10.96 -2.96 0.25
C THR A 50 -12.11 -2.41 1.10
N ARG A 51 -12.60 -3.22 2.05
CA ARG A 51 -13.59 -2.86 3.06
C ARG A 51 -12.89 -2.49 4.38
N SER A 52 -13.59 -1.82 5.29
CA SER A 52 -13.01 -1.44 6.58
C SER A 52 -12.59 -2.64 7.45
N GLU A 53 -13.24 -3.80 7.28
CA GLU A 53 -12.88 -5.05 7.95
C GLU A 53 -11.61 -5.71 7.39
N ASP A 54 -11.26 -5.38 6.15
CA ASP A 54 -10.05 -5.85 5.45
C ASP A 54 -8.90 -4.83 5.59
N TYR A 55 -9.01 -3.89 6.53
CA TYR A 55 -8.05 -2.83 6.76
C TYR A 55 -7.46 -2.95 8.16
N GLY A 56 -6.17 -2.65 8.27
CA GLY A 56 -5.47 -2.60 9.55
C GLY A 56 -4.42 -1.51 9.60
N GLU A 57 -4.03 -1.15 10.82
CA GLU A 57 -2.95 -0.22 11.11
C GLU A 57 -1.97 -0.88 12.07
N SER A 58 -0.69 -0.61 11.89
CA SER A 58 0.37 -1.08 12.80
C SER A 58 1.54 -0.09 12.80
N PRO A 59 2.26 0.09 13.91
CA PRO A 59 3.50 0.85 13.91
C PRO A 59 4.53 0.26 12.94
N HIS A 60 5.32 1.11 12.29
CA HIS A 60 6.45 0.66 11.50
C HIS A 60 7.54 0.08 12.42
N HIS A 61 8.20 -0.99 11.98
CA HIS A 61 9.14 -1.74 12.83
C HIS A 61 10.41 -0.97 13.22
N TRP A 62 10.90 -0.07 12.37
CA TRP A 62 12.08 0.75 12.64
C TRP A 62 11.74 2.05 13.37
N ASP A 63 10.56 2.62 13.07
CA ASP A 63 10.11 3.88 13.65
C ASP A 63 8.62 3.75 14.01
N GLN A 64 8.35 3.50 15.29
CA GLN A 64 6.99 3.26 15.76
C GLN A 64 6.09 4.50 15.68
N SER A 65 6.64 5.69 15.40
CA SER A 65 5.84 6.89 15.15
C SER A 65 5.19 6.88 13.76
N VAL A 66 5.70 6.08 12.82
CA VAL A 66 5.16 5.92 11.48
C VAL A 66 4.07 4.85 11.49
N VAL A 67 2.88 5.20 11.00
CA VAL A 67 1.76 4.27 10.86
C VAL A 67 1.84 3.56 9.50
N VAL A 68 1.89 2.23 9.55
CA VAL A 68 1.75 1.36 8.38
C VAL A 68 0.30 0.97 8.23
N HIS A 69 -0.24 1.20 7.04
CA HIS A 69 -1.58 0.83 6.63
C HIS A 69 -1.53 -0.48 5.84
N THR A 70 -2.39 -1.42 6.22
CA THR A 70 -2.53 -2.71 5.54
C THR A 70 -3.92 -2.82 4.92
N PHE A 71 -3.99 -3.14 3.63
CA PHE A 71 -5.21 -3.44 2.89
C PHE A 71 -5.18 -4.89 2.43
N THR A 72 -6.19 -5.69 2.78
CA THR A 72 -6.28 -7.11 2.39
C THR A 72 -7.57 -7.47 1.66
N PRO A 73 -7.89 -6.80 0.53
CA PRO A 73 -9.10 -7.09 -0.21
C PRO A 73 -9.07 -8.52 -0.78
N THR A 74 -10.23 -9.16 -0.85
CA THR A 74 -10.43 -10.37 -1.65
C THR A 74 -11.11 -10.01 -2.96
N VAL A 75 -10.48 -10.32 -4.09
CA VAL A 75 -10.98 -10.00 -5.43
C VAL A 75 -10.87 -11.25 -6.29
N ARG A 76 -11.99 -11.71 -6.87
CA ARG A 76 -12.04 -12.95 -7.67
C ARG A 76 -11.45 -14.15 -6.91
N GLU A 77 -11.87 -14.32 -5.66
CA GLU A 77 -11.43 -15.42 -4.76
C GLU A 77 -9.94 -15.36 -4.36
N GLU A 78 -9.20 -14.35 -4.81
CA GLU A 78 -7.80 -14.14 -4.47
C GLU A 78 -7.68 -13.05 -3.41
N ARG A 79 -7.03 -13.38 -2.29
CA ARG A 79 -6.76 -12.42 -1.22
C ARG A 79 -5.45 -11.69 -1.51
N TRP A 80 -5.45 -10.37 -1.36
CA TRP A 80 -4.27 -9.54 -1.56
C TRP A 80 -3.69 -9.05 -0.23
N TYR A 81 -2.42 -8.66 -0.26
CA TYR A 81 -1.72 -8.08 0.87
C TYR A 81 -0.94 -6.85 0.42
N ILE A 82 -1.44 -5.68 0.80
CA ILE A 82 -0.89 -4.38 0.41
C ILE A 82 -0.51 -3.62 1.67
N LYS A 83 0.79 -3.33 1.84
CA LYS A 83 1.31 -2.55 2.96
C LYS A 83 1.94 -1.26 2.47
N VAL A 84 1.58 -0.16 3.12
CA VAL A 84 2.01 1.18 2.74
C VAL A 84 2.09 2.08 3.96
N TYR A 85 3.08 2.97 3.99
CA TYR A 85 3.09 4.12 4.88
C TYR A 85 3.21 5.39 4.04
N PHE A 86 3.02 6.54 4.68
CA PHE A 86 3.06 7.83 3.98
C PHE A 86 4.22 8.66 4.49
N VAL A 87 4.90 9.32 3.55
CA VAL A 87 5.92 10.32 3.84
C VAL A 87 5.35 11.68 3.45
N GLU A 88 5.42 12.63 4.38
CA GLU A 88 5.08 14.02 4.09
C GLU A 88 6.03 14.57 3.02
N THR A 89 5.46 15.21 2.01
CA THR A 89 6.23 15.94 1.00
C THR A 89 5.91 17.43 1.11
N ASP A 90 6.61 18.27 0.35
CA ASP A 90 6.37 19.73 0.40
C ASP A 90 4.88 20.06 0.19
N GLY A 91 4.25 20.71 1.18
CA GLY A 91 2.83 21.06 1.17
C GLY A 91 1.91 20.02 1.83
N GLU A 92 0.71 19.82 1.27
CA GLU A 92 -0.29 18.85 1.78
C GLU A 92 -0.25 17.49 1.05
N ASP A 93 0.64 17.35 0.07
CA ASP A 93 0.78 16.09 -0.67
C ASP A 93 1.58 15.08 0.17
N ARG A 94 1.18 13.81 0.08
CA ARG A 94 1.84 12.68 0.73
C ARG A 94 2.31 11.71 -0.35
N LYS A 95 3.57 11.27 -0.25
CA LYS A 95 4.10 10.17 -1.06
C LYS A 95 3.74 8.85 -0.40
N ALA A 96 3.26 7.88 -1.18
CA ALA A 96 3.00 6.52 -0.70
C ALA A 96 4.26 5.66 -0.81
N MET A 97 4.70 5.09 0.32
CA MET A 97 5.84 4.17 0.36
C MET A 97 5.32 2.75 0.51
N PHE A 98 5.35 1.97 -0.57
CA PHE A 98 4.88 0.60 -0.57
C PHE A 98 5.94 -0.34 0.00
N ILE A 99 5.57 -1.01 1.09
CA ILE A 99 6.39 -2.05 1.71
C ILE A 99 6.20 -3.38 0.96
N SER A 100 4.95 -3.72 0.63
CA SER A 100 4.62 -4.97 -0.04
C SER A 100 3.31 -4.86 -0.83
N VAL A 101 3.26 -5.56 -1.96
CA VAL A 101 2.08 -5.70 -2.83
C VAL A 101 2.14 -7.11 -3.42
N HIS A 102 1.38 -8.05 -2.87
CA HIS A 102 1.40 -9.45 -3.36
C HIS A 102 0.08 -10.15 -3.04
N ARG A 103 -0.09 -11.37 -3.57
CA ARG A 103 -1.23 -12.22 -3.24
C ARG A 103 -0.92 -12.98 -1.95
N ALA A 104 -1.95 -13.24 -1.14
CA ALA A 104 -1.79 -14.00 0.09
C ALA A 104 -1.49 -15.46 -0.26
N GLY A 105 -0.30 -15.95 0.10
CA GLY A 105 0.19 -17.27 -0.30
C GLY A 105 1.53 -17.22 -1.04
N ASP A 106 1.92 -16.05 -1.55
CA ASP A 106 3.24 -15.76 -2.14
C ASP A 106 4.35 -15.52 -1.08
#